data_AF-A0A4Q5YYG6-F1
#
_entry.id   AF-A0A4Q5YYG6-F1
#
_cell.length_a   1.000
_cell.length_b   1.000
_cell.length_c   1.000
_cell.angle_alpha   90.00
_cell.angle_beta   90.00
_cell.angle_gamma   90.00
#
_symmetry.space_group_name_H-M   'P 1'
#
loop_
_entity.id
_entity.type
_entity.pdbx_description
1 polymer ?
#
loop_
_entity_poly.entity_id
_entity_poly.type
_entity_poly.pdbx_seq_one_letter_code
_entity_poly.pdbx_strand_id
1 'polypeptide(L)'
;MTSKRIIYYLLAAFITGNLLLIFMQYNSARNIDNLILGNEKLLDEFKTGTQLRELEKDVFSMESDVRGAIAMTDVSVAANLEQQVVEVQGDLAQLQTIADDDSSVKFIDELDRLVQEKITFSRQVLDTFTHSGKKAAEILMTSQHGRKLMESIASVAHKIDTSRQVLLTRVTESIDESGRKAVFLCLGL
;
A
#
# COMPACT_ATOMS: atom_id res chain seq x y z
N MET A 1 -33.29 -59.17 -23.33
CA MET A 1 -33.18 -58.30 -22.13
C MET A 1 -31.80 -57.65 -21.95
N THR A 2 -30.77 -58.11 -22.65
CA THR A 2 -29.39 -57.59 -22.61
C THR A 2 -29.21 -56.20 -23.23
N SER A 3 -29.88 -55.86 -24.34
CA SER A 3 -29.74 -54.51 -24.96
C SER A 3 -30.21 -53.37 -24.06
N LYS A 4 -31.26 -53.58 -23.24
CA LYS A 4 -31.73 -52.53 -22.31
C LYS A 4 -30.68 -52.22 -21.24
N ARG A 5 -29.96 -53.23 -20.75
CA ARG A 5 -28.88 -53.05 -19.75
C ARG A 5 -27.70 -52.27 -20.33
N ILE A 6 -27.29 -52.55 -21.57
CA ILE A 6 -26.22 -51.82 -22.26
C ILE A 6 -26.57 -50.33 -22.41
N ILE A 7 -27.83 -50.02 -22.77
CA ILE A 7 -28.31 -48.63 -22.86
C ILE A 7 -28.25 -47.94 -21.49
N TYR A 8 -28.64 -48.60 -20.40
CA TYR A 8 -28.52 -48.02 -19.05
C TYR A 8 -27.07 -47.78 -18.64
N TYR A 9 -26.13 -48.67 -18.99
CA TYR A 9 -24.71 -48.46 -18.71
C TYR A 9 -24.12 -47.30 -19.53
N LEU A 10 -24.49 -47.18 -20.81
CA LEU A 10 -24.10 -46.04 -21.66
C LEU A 10 -24.65 -44.72 -21.11
N LEU A 11 -25.92 -44.70 -20.72
CA LEU A 11 -26.56 -43.51 -20.15
C LEU A 11 -25.90 -43.12 -18.82
N ALA A 12 -25.62 -44.10 -17.94
CA ALA A 12 -24.94 -43.87 -16.68
C ALA A 12 -23.52 -43.30 -16.89
N ALA A 13 -22.74 -43.90 -17.80
CA ALA A 13 -21.41 -43.41 -18.14
C ALA A 13 -21.44 -41.99 -18.70
N PHE A 14 -22.42 -41.67 -19.54
CA PHE A 14 -22.60 -40.33 -20.12
C PHE A 14 -22.94 -39.27 -19.06
N ILE A 15 -23.84 -39.61 -18.12
CA ILE A 15 -24.23 -38.73 -17.02
C ILE A 15 -23.04 -38.52 -16.07
N THR A 16 -22.36 -39.60 -15.68
CA THR A 16 -21.18 -39.53 -14.80
C THR A 16 -20.06 -38.70 -15.44
N GLY A 17 -19.80 -38.88 -16.73
CA GLY A 17 -18.82 -38.08 -17.47
C GLY A 17 -19.15 -36.59 -17.47
N ASN A 18 -20.42 -36.23 -17.73
CA ASN A 18 -20.86 -34.84 -17.69
C ASN A 18 -20.73 -34.22 -16.29
N LEU A 19 -21.14 -34.94 -15.24
CA LEU A 19 -21.01 -34.47 -13.87
C LEU A 19 -19.55 -34.25 -13.47
N LEU A 20 -18.65 -35.14 -13.91
CA LEU A 20 -17.21 -35.02 -13.66
C LEU A 20 -16.64 -33.79 -14.39
N LEU A 21 -17.02 -33.55 -15.65
CA LEU A 21 -16.63 -32.36 -16.40
C LEU A 21 -17.10 -31.06 -15.73
N ILE A 22 -18.36 -31.00 -15.32
CA ILE A 22 -18.92 -29.82 -14.62
C ILE A 22 -18.17 -29.58 -13.30
N PHE A 23 -17.88 -30.64 -12.53
CA PHE A 23 -17.13 -30.53 -11.28
C PHE A 23 -15.70 -29.99 -11.49
N MET A 24 -15.00 -30.48 -12.52
CA MET A 24 -13.67 -29.99 -12.87
C MET A 24 -13.72 -28.53 -13.32
N GLN A 25 -14.67 -28.18 -14.19
CA GLN A 25 -14.80 -26.83 -14.72
C GLN A 25 -15.13 -25.81 -13.61
N TYR A 26 -16.03 -26.17 -12.69
CA TYR A 26 -16.37 -25.32 -11.55
C TYR A 26 -15.18 -25.10 -10.60
N ASN A 27 -14.44 -26.16 -10.24
CA ASN A 27 -13.25 -26.02 -9.39
C ASN A 27 -12.12 -25.25 -10.09
N SER A 28 -11.91 -25.50 -11.38
CA SER A 28 -10.88 -24.83 -12.18
C SER A 28 -11.17 -23.33 -12.29
N ALA A 29 -12.40 -22.96 -12.65
CA ALA A 29 -12.81 -21.56 -12.75
C ALA A 29 -12.61 -20.83 -11.41
N ARG A 30 -13.09 -21.41 -10.31
CA ARG A 30 -12.94 -20.80 -8.97
C ARG A 30 -11.49 -20.64 -8.54
N ASN A 31 -10.64 -21.63 -8.80
CA ASN A 31 -9.22 -21.51 -8.45
C ASN A 31 -8.52 -20.48 -9.32
N ILE A 32 -8.80 -20.43 -10.62
CA ILE A 32 -8.23 -19.42 -11.53
C ILE A 32 -8.66 -18.01 -11.09
N ASP A 33 -9.94 -17.81 -10.78
CA ASP A 33 -10.45 -16.53 -10.28
C ASP A 33 -9.73 -16.12 -8.98
N ASN A 34 -9.52 -17.06 -8.06
CA ASN A 34 -8.76 -16.80 -6.83
C ASN A 34 -7.29 -16.47 -7.10
N LEU A 35 -6.63 -17.10 -8.08
CA LEU A 35 -5.27 -16.75 -8.48
C LEU A 35 -5.21 -15.32 -9.05
N ILE A 36 -6.15 -14.97 -9.92
CA ILE A 36 -6.19 -13.66 -10.57
C ILE A 36 -6.42 -12.58 -9.51
N LEU A 37 -7.48 -12.72 -8.70
CA LEU A 37 -7.81 -11.77 -7.63
C LEU A 37 -6.69 -11.67 -6.59
N GLY A 38 -6.06 -12.79 -6.26
CA GLY A 38 -4.91 -12.79 -5.36
C GLY A 38 -3.74 -11.99 -5.93
N ASN A 39 -3.38 -12.21 -7.19
CA ASN A 39 -2.28 -11.50 -7.85
C ASN A 39 -2.56 -10.00 -8.02
N GLU A 40 -3.80 -9.63 -8.38
CA GLU A 40 -4.23 -8.23 -8.41
C GLU A 40 -4.07 -7.58 -7.03
N LYS A 41 -4.52 -8.26 -5.98
CA LYS A 41 -4.34 -7.79 -4.61
C LYS A 41 -2.86 -7.64 -4.22
N LEU A 42 -1.99 -8.60 -4.60
CA LEU A 42 -0.55 -8.47 -4.37
C LEU A 42 0.04 -7.23 -5.06
N LEU A 43 -0.35 -6.96 -6.31
CA LEU A 43 0.10 -5.79 -7.06
C LEU A 43 -0.30 -4.48 -6.37
N ASP A 44 -1.53 -4.40 -5.87
CA ASP A 44 -2.02 -3.23 -5.12
C ASP A 44 -1.28 -3.04 -3.79
N GLU A 45 -0.96 -4.14 -3.11
CA GLU A 45 -0.12 -4.11 -1.90
C GLU A 45 1.29 -3.57 -2.18
N PHE A 46 1.94 -4.03 -3.25
CA PHE A 46 3.24 -3.52 -3.67
C PHE A 46 3.19 -2.03 -4.02
N LYS A 47 2.20 -1.61 -4.81
CA LYS A 47 2.02 -0.22 -5.20
C LYS A 47 1.90 0.69 -3.99
N THR A 48 1.10 0.29 -3.00
CA THR A 48 0.92 1.12 -1.80
C THR A 48 2.17 1.16 -0.93
N GLY A 49 2.89 0.04 -0.81
CA GLY A 49 4.19 0.02 -0.11
C GLY A 49 5.22 0.95 -0.76
N THR A 50 5.25 1.00 -2.10
CA THR A 50 6.09 1.95 -2.84
C THR A 50 5.69 3.40 -2.56
N GLN A 51 4.40 3.72 -2.65
CA GLN A 51 3.91 5.09 -2.40
C GLN A 51 4.16 5.56 -0.97
N LEU A 52 3.99 4.68 0.02
CA LEU A 52 4.30 5.01 1.41
C LEU A 52 5.79 5.38 1.57
N ARG A 53 6.67 4.66 0.88
CA ARG A 53 8.11 4.89 0.93
C ARG A 53 8.54 6.14 0.17
N GLU A 54 7.85 6.47 -0.92
CA GLU A 54 8.00 7.75 -1.64
C GLU A 54 7.60 8.91 -0.73
N LEU A 55 6.44 8.83 -0.09
CA LEU A 55 5.97 9.84 0.87
C LEU A 55 6.97 10.07 2.01
N GLU A 56 7.49 9.01 2.64
CA GLU A 56 8.50 9.12 3.70
C GLU A 56 9.77 9.84 3.22
N LYS A 57 10.22 9.48 2.01
CA LYS A 57 11.41 10.08 1.39
C LYS A 57 11.18 11.57 1.10
N ASP A 58 10.02 11.93 0.59
CA ASP A 58 9.71 13.31 0.20
C ASP A 58 9.54 14.21 1.42
N VAL A 59 8.89 13.71 2.48
CA VAL A 59 8.84 14.39 3.79
C VAL A 59 10.24 14.57 4.38
N PHE A 60 11.11 13.56 4.28
CA PHE A 60 12.49 13.65 4.75
C PHE A 60 13.33 14.64 3.93
N SER A 61 13.18 14.62 2.60
CA SER A 61 13.85 15.56 1.69
C SER A 61 13.43 16.99 2.00
N MET A 62 12.13 17.23 2.19
CA MET A 62 11.59 18.53 2.57
C MET A 62 12.21 19.03 3.89
N GLU A 63 12.28 18.19 4.91
CA GLU A 63 12.93 18.56 6.17
C GLU A 63 14.43 18.86 6.01
N SER A 64 15.13 18.06 5.19
CA SER A 64 16.55 18.26 4.89
C SER A 64 16.80 19.58 4.18
N ASP A 65 15.97 19.94 3.21
CA ASP A 65 16.12 21.17 2.43
C ASP A 65 15.79 22.41 3.26
N VAL A 66 14.77 22.36 4.12
CA VAL A 66 14.50 23.43 5.09
C VAL A 66 15.69 23.62 6.03
N ARG A 67 16.29 22.54 6.53
CA ARG A 67 17.51 22.60 7.36
C ARG A 67 18.69 23.19 6.58
N GLY A 68 18.87 22.77 5.33
CA GLY A 68 19.91 23.27 4.43
C GLY A 68 19.79 24.76 4.15
N ALA A 69 18.56 25.23 3.88
CA ALA A 69 18.25 26.64 3.65
C ALA A 69 18.68 27.54 4.81
N ILE A 70 18.32 27.14 6.03
CA ILE A 70 18.65 27.89 7.25
C ILE A 70 20.17 27.90 7.47
N ALA A 71 20.83 26.75 7.24
CA ALA A 71 22.27 26.64 7.37
C ALA A 71 23.00 27.55 6.37
N MET A 72 22.60 27.52 5.10
CA MET A 72 23.22 28.26 3.99
C MET A 72 22.74 29.72 3.88
N THR A 73 21.73 30.11 4.66
CA THR A 73 21.08 31.43 4.58
C THR A 73 20.48 31.71 3.20
N ASP A 74 19.97 30.67 2.54
CA ASP A 74 19.40 30.76 1.20
C ASP A 74 17.88 30.96 1.28
N VAL A 75 17.43 32.16 0.90
CA VAL A 75 16.01 32.54 0.93
C VAL A 75 15.24 31.96 -0.27
N SER A 76 15.94 31.51 -1.32
CA SER A 76 15.31 30.94 -2.52
C SER A 76 14.63 29.58 -2.26
N VAL A 77 15.02 28.89 -1.18
CA VAL A 77 14.42 27.60 -0.77
C VAL A 77 12.95 27.76 -0.36
N ALA A 78 12.51 28.97 0.00
CA ALA A 78 11.10 29.25 0.25
C ALA A 78 10.20 28.96 -0.95
N ALA A 79 10.70 29.21 -2.18
CA ALA A 79 9.97 28.91 -3.40
C ALA A 79 9.94 27.39 -3.70
N ASN A 80 11.01 26.67 -3.34
CA ASN A 80 11.10 25.22 -3.54
C ASN A 80 10.27 24.42 -2.53
N LEU A 81 10.06 24.95 -1.32
CA LEU A 81 9.25 24.30 -0.29
C LEU A 81 7.81 24.06 -0.77
N GLU A 82 7.19 25.04 -1.43
CA GLU A 82 5.81 24.89 -1.91
C GLU A 82 5.69 23.81 -2.99
N GLN A 83 6.71 23.64 -3.85
CA GLN A 83 6.73 22.53 -4.80
C GLN A 83 6.79 21.18 -4.07
N GLN A 84 7.66 21.04 -3.07
CA GLN A 84 7.78 19.82 -2.27
C GLN A 84 6.51 19.50 -1.49
N VAL A 85 5.82 20.53 -0.99
CA VAL A 85 4.53 20.36 -0.33
C VAL A 85 3.49 19.79 -1.31
N VAL A 86 3.47 20.26 -2.56
CA VAL A 86 2.58 19.71 -3.60
C VAL A 86 2.90 18.24 -3.89
N GLU A 87 4.19 17.88 -3.98
CA GLU A 87 4.63 16.49 -4.17
C GLU A 87 4.17 15.60 -3.01
N VAL A 88 4.46 15.98 -1.76
CA VAL A 88 4.04 15.27 -0.54
C VAL A 88 2.53 15.12 -0.45
N GLN A 89 1.76 16.17 -0.80
CA GLN A 89 0.30 16.11 -0.82
C GLN A 89 -0.23 15.19 -1.94
N GLY A 90 0.45 15.17 -3.08
CA GLY A 90 0.13 14.27 -4.19
C GLY A 90 0.29 12.80 -3.79
N ASP A 91 1.39 12.45 -3.15
CA ASP A 91 1.66 11.09 -2.67
C ASP A 91 0.64 10.64 -1.64
N LEU A 92 0.26 11.54 -0.75
CA LEU A 92 -0.72 11.28 0.29
C LEU A 92 -2.13 11.05 -0.27
N ALA A 93 -2.54 11.84 -1.27
CA ALA A 93 -3.81 11.66 -1.96
C ALA A 93 -3.86 10.32 -2.72
N GLN A 94 -2.73 9.91 -3.31
CA GLN A 94 -2.62 8.60 -3.93
C GLN A 94 -2.76 7.47 -2.91
N LEU A 95 -2.12 7.60 -1.74
CA LEU A 95 -2.19 6.61 -0.66
C LEU A 95 -3.63 6.43 -0.14
N GLN A 96 -4.38 7.52 -0.01
CA GLN A 96 -5.79 7.51 0.40
C GLN A 96 -6.71 6.80 -0.60
N THR A 97 -6.42 6.92 -1.90
CA THR A 97 -7.25 6.29 -2.95
C THR A 97 -7.16 4.76 -2.94
N ILE A 98 -6.06 4.20 -2.42
CA ILE A 98 -5.84 2.74 -2.38
C ILE A 98 -6.32 2.12 -1.05
N ALA A 99 -6.64 2.94 -0.05
CA ALA A 99 -6.85 2.49 1.33
C ALA A 99 -8.22 1.83 1.61
N ASP A 100 -9.18 1.89 0.69
CA ASP A 100 -10.63 1.87 0.98
C ASP A 100 -11.23 0.60 1.64
N ASP A 101 -10.44 -0.44 1.94
CA ASP A 101 -10.98 -1.76 2.38
C ASP A 101 -10.26 -2.45 3.55
N ASP A 102 -9.47 -1.74 4.39
CA ASP A 102 -8.83 -2.38 5.55
C ASP A 102 -8.63 -1.48 6.79
N SER A 103 -8.33 -2.12 7.93
CA SER A 103 -7.88 -1.53 9.20
C SER A 103 -6.76 -0.48 9.08
N SER A 104 -6.04 -0.50 7.94
CA SER A 104 -4.99 0.44 7.57
C SER A 104 -5.50 1.87 7.28
N VAL A 105 -6.78 2.08 6.95
CA VAL A 105 -7.37 3.42 6.70
C VAL A 105 -7.12 4.38 7.86
N LYS A 106 -7.32 3.91 9.10
CA LYS A 106 -7.12 4.76 10.29
C LYS A 106 -5.69 5.25 10.45
N PHE A 107 -4.71 4.41 10.08
CA PHE A 107 -3.31 4.80 10.13
C PHE A 107 -2.96 5.75 8.99
N ILE A 108 -3.61 5.63 7.83
CA ILE A 108 -3.45 6.56 6.70
C ILE A 108 -4.01 7.93 7.04
N ASP A 109 -5.17 8.01 7.70
CA ASP A 109 -5.73 9.28 8.19
C ASP A 109 -4.85 9.92 9.28
N GLU A 110 -4.29 9.10 10.18
CA GLU A 110 -3.34 9.57 11.19
C GLU A 110 -2.06 10.09 10.54
N LEU A 111 -1.55 9.39 9.52
CA LEU A 111 -0.38 9.80 8.75
C LEU A 111 -0.63 11.15 8.04
N ASP A 112 -1.80 11.31 7.40
CA ASP A 112 -2.17 12.56 6.75
C ASP A 112 -2.12 13.73 7.72
N ARG A 113 -2.78 13.61 8.87
CA ARG A 113 -2.73 14.65 9.90
C ARG A 113 -1.32 15.00 10.34
N LEU A 114 -0.47 14.02 10.58
CA LEU A 114 0.91 14.24 11.02
C LEU A 114 1.77 14.91 9.94
N VAL A 115 1.58 14.53 8.67
CA VAL A 115 2.26 15.14 7.52
C VAL A 115 1.81 16.59 7.34
N GLN A 116 0.51 16.89 7.44
CA GLN A 116 0.02 18.28 7.38
C GLN A 116 0.56 19.14 8.53
N GLU A 117 0.65 18.58 9.73
CA GLU A 117 1.26 19.25 10.88
C GLU A 117 2.76 19.51 10.65
N LYS A 118 3.47 18.57 10.04
CA LYS A 118 4.88 18.73 9.65
C LYS A 118 5.07 19.81 8.58
N ILE A 119 4.23 19.85 7.55
CA ILE A 119 4.25 20.89 6.52
C ILE A 119 4.04 22.28 7.17
N THR A 120 3.06 22.39 8.05
CA THR A 120 2.76 23.63 8.77
C THR A 120 3.94 24.07 9.63
N PHE A 121 4.56 23.13 10.35
CA PHE A 121 5.76 23.40 11.14
C PHE A 121 6.95 23.84 10.28
N SER A 122 7.18 23.20 9.13
CA SER A 122 8.23 23.58 8.18
C SER A 122 8.04 25.01 7.65
N ARG A 123 6.80 25.38 7.29
CA ARG A 123 6.45 26.76 6.90
C ARG A 123 6.72 27.75 8.03
N GLN A 124 6.32 27.42 9.26
CA GLN A 124 6.57 28.27 10.42
C GLN A 124 8.07 28.49 10.69
N VAL A 125 8.89 27.45 10.51
CA VAL A 125 10.35 27.51 10.63
C VAL A 125 10.94 28.47 9.59
N LEU A 126 10.48 28.38 8.35
CA LEU A 126 10.90 29.25 7.25
C LEU A 126 10.42 30.70 7.42
N ASP A 127 9.20 30.91 7.89
CA ASP A 127 8.67 32.24 8.22
C ASP A 127 9.47 32.88 9.36
N THR A 128 9.85 32.09 10.36
CA THR A 128 10.73 32.55 11.44
C THR A 128 12.11 32.91 10.90
N PHE A 129 12.63 32.15 9.93
CA PHE A 129 13.90 32.43 9.28
C PHE A 129 13.87 33.78 8.54
N THR A 130 12.80 34.07 7.81
CA THR A 130 12.65 35.32 7.05
C THR A 130 12.40 36.54 7.94
N HIS A 131 11.61 36.41 9.02
CA HIS A 131 11.21 37.54 9.85
C HIS A 131 12.11 37.77 11.08
N SER A 132 12.52 36.69 11.75
CA SER A 132 13.26 36.73 13.03
C SER A 132 14.74 36.37 12.86
N GLY A 133 15.14 35.93 11.66
CA GLY A 133 16.51 35.59 11.30
C GLY A 133 16.92 34.16 11.69
N LYS A 134 18.10 33.78 11.20
CA LYS A 134 18.67 32.43 11.30
C LYS A 134 18.61 31.81 12.70
N LYS A 135 19.07 32.54 13.71
CA LYS A 135 19.18 32.02 15.09
C LYS A 135 17.82 31.63 15.67
N ALA A 136 16.77 32.40 15.41
CA ALA A 136 15.42 32.10 15.88
C ALA A 136 14.86 30.85 15.17
N ALA A 137 15.10 30.73 13.86
CA ALA A 137 14.69 29.58 13.07
C ALA A 137 15.42 28.29 13.49
N GLU A 138 16.73 28.35 13.75
CA GLU A 138 17.50 27.19 14.24
C GLU A 138 16.98 26.68 15.59
N ILE A 139 16.63 27.58 16.51
CA ILE A 139 16.03 27.22 17.81
C ILE A 139 14.68 26.54 17.60
N LEU A 140 13.82 27.10 16.74
CA LEU A 140 12.51 26.52 16.45
C LEU A 140 12.65 25.15 15.77
N MET A 141 13.53 25.04 14.77
CA MET A 141 13.78 23.81 14.01
C MET A 141 14.34 22.68 14.88
N THR A 142 15.20 23.00 15.84
CA THR A 142 15.78 22.03 16.78
C THR A 142 14.86 21.70 17.97
N SER A 143 13.66 22.30 18.01
CA SER A 143 12.70 22.04 19.07
C SER A 143 12.25 20.57 19.11
N GLN A 144 11.87 20.12 20.30
CA GLN A 144 11.38 18.77 20.52
C GLN A 144 10.15 18.44 19.66
N HIS A 145 9.36 19.45 19.28
CA HIS A 145 8.13 19.27 18.52
C HIS A 145 8.41 18.75 17.11
N GLY A 146 9.33 19.38 16.37
CA GLY A 146 9.71 18.96 15.01
C GLY A 146 10.28 17.54 14.96
N ARG A 147 11.04 17.14 15.99
CA ARG A 147 11.55 15.77 16.16
C ARG A 147 10.44 14.76 16.42
N LYS A 148 9.52 15.07 17.35
CA LYS A 148 8.38 14.22 17.67
C LYS A 148 7.47 13.99 16.46
N LEU A 149 7.28 14.99 15.61
CA LEU A 149 6.51 14.85 14.38
C LEU A 149 7.14 13.82 13.45
N MET A 150 8.44 13.91 13.20
CA MET A 150 9.13 12.94 12.33
C MET A 150 9.12 11.52 12.92
N GLU A 151 9.35 11.39 14.22
CA GLU A 151 9.25 10.10 14.93
C GLU A 151 7.83 9.51 14.85
N SER A 152 6.80 10.36 14.93
CA SER A 152 5.39 9.93 14.82
C SER A 152 5.05 9.50 13.40
N ILE A 153 5.47 10.26 12.39
CA ILE A 153 5.30 9.91 10.97
C ILE A 153 5.94 8.55 10.68
N ALA A 154 7.21 8.37 11.06
CA ALA A 154 7.91 7.10 10.87
C ALA A 154 7.25 5.94 11.64
N SER A 155 6.75 6.19 12.85
CA SER A 155 6.04 5.17 13.63
C SER A 155 4.73 4.75 12.96
N VAL A 156 3.94 5.69 12.45
CA VAL A 156 2.67 5.41 11.78
C VAL A 156 2.90 4.73 10.44
N ALA A 157 3.87 5.20 9.65
CA ALA A 157 4.26 4.53 8.41
C ALA A 157 4.72 3.09 8.65
N HIS A 158 5.50 2.83 9.71
CA HIS A 158 5.86 1.46 10.07
C HIS A 158 4.65 0.60 10.47
N LYS A 159 3.63 1.16 11.15
CA LYS A 159 2.39 0.44 11.45
C LYS A 159 1.63 0.08 10.16
N ILE A 160 1.58 0.99 9.19
CA ILE A 160 0.97 0.75 7.88
C ILE A 160 1.73 -0.39 7.20
N ASP A 161 3.05 -0.28 7.07
CA ASP A 161 3.89 -1.32 6.44
C ASP A 161 3.70 -2.69 7.10
N THR A 162 3.70 -2.75 8.43
CA THR A 162 3.48 -4.00 9.18
C THR A 162 2.10 -4.60 8.92
N SER A 163 1.05 -3.77 8.93
CA SER A 163 -0.32 -4.21 8.62
C SER A 163 -0.39 -4.83 7.22
N ARG A 164 0.26 -4.18 6.25
CA ARG A 164 0.28 -4.62 4.85
C ARG A 164 1.14 -5.86 4.63
N GLN A 165 2.24 -6.04 5.36
CA GLN A 165 3.01 -7.30 5.34
C GLN A 165 2.18 -8.51 5.82
N VAL A 166 1.32 -8.31 6.83
CA VAL A 166 0.40 -9.34 7.27
C VAL A 166 -0.62 -9.67 6.17
N LEU A 167 -1.15 -8.67 5.47
CA LEU A 167 -2.04 -8.88 4.32
C LEU A 167 -1.34 -9.63 3.18
N LEU A 168 -0.14 -9.18 2.79
CA LEU A 168 0.71 -9.81 1.77
C LEU A 168 0.94 -11.30 2.06
N THR A 169 1.23 -11.64 3.32
CA THR A 169 1.43 -13.03 3.74
C THR A 169 0.17 -13.85 3.51
N ARG A 170 -1.00 -13.37 3.95
CA ARG A 170 -2.29 -14.08 3.75
C ARG A 170 -2.65 -14.24 2.27
N VAL A 171 -2.42 -13.20 1.47
CA VAL A 171 -2.71 -13.24 0.03
C VAL A 171 -1.79 -14.24 -0.66
N THR A 172 -0.50 -14.25 -0.31
CA THR A 172 0.48 -15.21 -0.84
C THR A 172 0.11 -16.65 -0.49
N GLU A 173 -0.30 -16.92 0.76
CA GLU A 173 -0.78 -18.24 1.18
C GLU A 173 -2.01 -18.69 0.38
N SER A 174 -2.96 -17.77 0.13
CA SER A 174 -4.16 -18.05 -0.66
C SER A 174 -3.87 -18.36 -2.13
N ILE A 175 -2.90 -17.64 -2.72
CA ILE A 175 -2.42 -17.90 -4.09
C ILE A 175 -1.71 -19.24 -4.17
N ASP A 176 -0.83 -19.56 -3.21
CA ASP A 176 -0.12 -20.85 -3.19
C ASP A 176 -1.13 -22.01 -3.08
N GLU A 177 -2.11 -21.91 -2.19
CA GLU A 177 -3.14 -22.95 -2.05
C GLU A 177 -3.94 -23.13 -3.35
N SER A 178 -4.37 -22.02 -3.96
CA SER A 178 -5.15 -22.06 -5.20
C SER A 178 -4.30 -22.59 -6.36
N GLY A 179 -3.01 -22.25 -6.40
CA GLY A 179 -2.04 -22.74 -7.38
C GLY A 179 -1.83 -24.25 -7.28
N ARG A 180 -1.61 -24.77 -6.06
CA ARG A 180 -1.51 -26.22 -5.83
C ARG A 180 -2.78 -26.95 -6.26
N LYS A 181 -3.96 -26.41 -5.95
CA LYS A 181 -5.24 -27.00 -6.38
C LYS A 181 -5.40 -26.99 -7.89
N ALA A 182 -5.03 -25.89 -8.56
CA ALA A 182 -5.08 -25.80 -10.02
C ALA A 182 -4.15 -26.81 -10.70
N VAL A 183 -2.92 -26.98 -10.19
CA VAL A 183 -1.96 -27.98 -10.68
C VAL A 183 -2.50 -29.41 -10.48
N PHE A 184 -3.05 -29.71 -9.31
CA PHE A 184 -3.67 -31.01 -9.01
C PHE A 184 -4.84 -31.31 -9.97
N LEU A 185 -5.72 -30.34 -10.21
CA LEU A 185 -6.86 -30.48 -11.13
C LEU A 185 -6.44 -30.62 -12.59
N CYS A 186 -5.37 -29.94 -13.03
CA CYS A 186 -4.85 -30.03 -14.39
C CYS A 186 -4.06 -31.31 -14.66
N LEU A 187 -3.35 -31.86 -13.68
CA LEU A 187 -2.51 -33.05 -13.87
C LEU A 187 -3.29 -34.38 -13.77
N GLY A 188 -4.54 -34.36 -13.33
CA GLY A 188 -5.40 -35.55 -13.37
C GLY A 188 -4.76 -36.80 -12.76
N LEU A 189 -4.15 -36.66 -11.59
CA LEU A 189 -3.63 -37.75 -10.74
C LEU A 189 -4.10 -37.55 -9.30
#